data_AF-A0A4R3J9B0-F1
#
_entry.id   AF-A0A4R3J9B0-F1
#
_cell.length_a   1.000
_cell.length_b   1.000
_cell.length_c   1.000
_cell.angle_alpha   90.00
_cell.angle_beta   90.00
_cell.angle_gamma   90.00
#
_symmetry.space_group_name_H-M   'P 1'
#
loop_
_entity.id
_entity.type
_entity.pdbx_description
1 polymer ?
#
loop_
_entity_poly.entity_id
_entity_poly.type
_entity_poly.pdbx_seq_one_letter_code
_entity_poly.pdbx_strand_id
1 'polypeptide(L)'
;MKRILLTAALLFGTAGVAAAQSIDIDALIAGIDKRSTQYEALIDILQGTDGNRSLAAFDAMIETGDATMIEVAVNTGISATDSRLRARALWEALSRRDALTIEIEVDELADDRKAAVKEWYGAFQTWSLQQKFPDSQCINLSSKSDCYVGRNLTASGLIVDIVYNAAPGISGQFELNGSGELSGTVMDLSSKSTYPARITFR
;
A
#
# COMPACT_ATOMS: atom_id res chain seq x y z
N MET A 1 -54.47 42.26 24.88
CA MET A 1 -54.35 41.76 26.27
C MET A 1 -52.94 41.23 26.50
N LYS A 2 -52.24 41.80 27.49
CA LYS A 2 -51.32 41.19 28.47
C LYS A 2 -49.99 40.52 28.04
N ARG A 3 -48.90 41.25 28.39
CA ARG A 3 -47.67 40.87 29.16
C ARG A 3 -46.60 40.02 28.43
N ILE A 4 -45.45 40.58 28.03
CA ILE A 4 -44.22 40.89 28.82
C ILE A 4 -43.73 39.71 29.68
N LEU A 5 -42.56 39.17 29.35
CA LEU A 5 -41.45 38.91 30.29
C LEU A 5 -40.15 38.57 29.53
N LEU A 6 -39.19 39.50 29.59
CA LEU A 6 -37.77 39.27 29.33
C LEU A 6 -37.22 38.34 30.44
N THR A 7 -36.38 37.38 30.06
CA THR A 7 -35.47 36.72 31.00
C THR A 7 -34.07 36.71 30.40
N ALA A 8 -33.22 37.62 30.88
CA ALA A 8 -31.79 37.64 30.62
C ALA A 8 -31.11 36.61 31.54
N ALA A 9 -30.43 35.62 30.96
CA ALA A 9 -29.60 34.68 31.71
C ALA A 9 -28.13 35.10 31.59
N LEU A 10 -27.54 35.46 32.73
CA LEU A 10 -26.12 35.75 32.90
C LEU A 10 -25.28 34.52 32.54
N LEU A 11 -24.44 34.65 31.51
CA LEU A 11 -23.29 33.76 31.28
C LEU A 11 -22.13 34.25 32.13
N PHE A 12 -21.89 33.59 33.27
CA PHE A 12 -20.64 33.70 34.01
C PHE A 12 -19.52 33.04 33.19
N GLY A 13 -18.66 33.86 32.62
CA GLY A 13 -17.43 33.44 31.98
C GLY A 13 -16.47 32.84 32.99
N THR A 14 -16.27 31.53 32.94
CA THR A 14 -15.09 30.89 33.54
C THR A 14 -13.91 31.21 32.64
N ALA A 15 -13.14 32.23 33.00
CA ALA A 15 -11.80 32.45 32.48
C ALA A 15 -10.92 31.27 32.92
N GLY A 16 -10.90 30.22 32.09
CA GLY A 16 -9.95 29.13 32.21
C GLY A 16 -8.56 29.71 31.99
N VAL A 17 -7.76 29.74 33.05
CA VAL A 17 -6.34 30.08 32.99
C VAL A 17 -5.70 29.02 32.08
N ALA A 18 -5.35 29.41 30.86
CA ALA A 18 -4.54 28.60 29.97
C ALA A 18 -3.14 28.50 30.59
N ALA A 19 -2.93 27.50 31.45
CA ALA A 19 -1.60 27.12 31.89
C ALA A 19 -0.84 26.67 30.64
N ALA A 20 0.10 27.50 30.19
CA ALA A 20 1.08 27.12 29.20
C ALA A 20 1.85 25.91 29.75
N GLN A 21 1.51 24.71 29.29
CA GLN A 21 2.27 23.51 29.60
C GLN A 21 3.64 23.69 28.97
N SER A 22 4.65 23.96 29.81
CA SER A 22 6.04 23.92 29.37
C SER A 22 6.31 22.50 28.91
N ILE A 23 6.55 22.34 27.60
CA ILE A 23 6.97 21.06 27.04
C ILE A 23 8.32 20.73 27.68
N ASP A 24 8.35 19.64 28.44
CA ASP A 24 9.58 19.09 29.00
C ASP A 24 10.39 18.46 27.86
N ILE A 25 11.34 19.24 27.34
CA ILE A 25 12.20 18.86 26.21
C ILE A 25 13.05 17.65 26.56
N ASP A 26 13.48 17.50 27.82
CA ASP A 26 14.32 16.38 28.25
C ASP A 26 13.52 15.07 28.27
N ALA A 27 12.27 15.12 28.74
CA ALA A 27 11.35 13.99 28.65
C ALA A 27 11.05 13.59 27.19
N LEU A 28 10.96 14.58 26.29
CA LEU A 28 10.78 14.34 24.86
C LEU A 28 12.02 13.66 24.25
N ILE A 29 13.23 14.11 24.57
CA ILE A 29 14.49 13.52 24.10
C ILE A 29 14.62 12.06 24.59
N ALA A 30 14.40 11.80 25.87
CA ALA A 30 14.43 10.44 26.41
C ALA A 30 13.39 9.51 25.74
N GLY A 31 12.22 10.05 25.39
CA GLY A 31 11.20 9.34 24.64
C GLY A 31 11.60 9.08 23.17
N ILE A 32 12.37 9.97 22.55
CA ILE A 32 12.94 9.77 21.21
C ILE A 32 14.01 8.68 21.25
N ASP A 33 14.98 8.77 22.15
CA ASP A 33 16.09 7.82 22.25
C ASP A 33 15.58 6.39 22.47
N LYS A 34 14.62 6.23 23.39
CA LYS A 34 14.00 4.93 23.65
C LYS A 34 13.35 4.32 22.40
N ARG A 35 12.65 5.14 21.60
CA ARG A 35 12.03 4.68 20.35
C ARG A 35 13.08 4.36 19.29
N SER A 36 14.14 5.17 19.18
CA SER A 36 15.26 4.92 18.26
C SER A 36 15.89 3.57 18.50
N THR A 37 16.23 3.25 19.76
CA THR A 37 16.83 1.95 20.12
C THR A 37 15.88 0.78 19.81
N GLN A 38 14.57 0.95 20.02
CA GLN A 38 13.58 -0.07 19.67
C GLN A 38 13.48 -0.28 18.15
N TYR A 39 13.56 0.80 17.37
CA TYR A 39 13.50 0.74 15.91
C TYR A 39 14.75 0.04 15.35
N GLU A 40 15.93 0.42 15.82
CA GLU A 40 17.19 -0.23 15.44
C GLU A 40 17.17 -1.74 15.73
N ALA A 41 16.75 -2.13 16.95
CA ALA A 41 16.68 -3.54 17.32
C ALA A 41 15.70 -4.34 16.44
N LEU A 42 14.57 -3.76 16.03
CA LEU A 42 13.61 -4.43 15.15
C LEU A 42 14.12 -4.54 13.72
N ILE A 43 14.79 -3.50 13.21
CA ILE A 43 15.41 -3.51 11.88
C ILE A 43 16.51 -4.58 11.82
N ASP A 44 17.36 -4.67 12.85
CA ASP A 44 18.42 -5.69 12.93
C ASP A 44 17.85 -7.12 12.93
N ILE A 45 16.75 -7.35 13.65
CA ILE A 45 16.08 -8.66 13.65
C ILE A 45 15.45 -8.94 12.29
N LEU A 46 14.80 -7.94 11.69
CA LEU A 46 14.15 -8.06 10.38
C LEU A 46 15.15 -8.45 9.29
N GLN A 47 16.36 -7.88 9.31
CA GLN A 47 17.44 -8.15 8.37
C GLN A 47 18.27 -9.41 8.70
N GLY A 48 17.98 -10.06 9.83
CA GLY A 48 18.66 -11.27 10.26
C GLY A 48 18.43 -12.48 9.34
N THR A 49 19.22 -13.54 9.55
CA THR A 49 19.12 -14.80 8.79
C THR A 49 18.07 -15.77 9.33
N ASP A 50 17.55 -15.53 10.53
CA ASP A 50 16.47 -16.33 11.13
C ASP A 50 15.11 -15.86 10.62
N GLY A 51 14.62 -16.50 9.57
CA GLY A 51 13.37 -16.11 8.90
C GLY A 51 12.13 -16.11 9.80
N ASN A 52 12.09 -16.89 10.88
CA ASN A 52 10.97 -16.85 11.82
C ASN A 52 11.02 -15.59 12.69
N ARG A 53 12.22 -15.22 13.14
CA ARG A 53 12.41 -13.96 13.88
C ARG A 53 12.20 -12.75 12.99
N SER A 54 12.64 -12.81 11.73
CA SER A 54 12.40 -11.72 10.77
C SER A 54 10.92 -11.52 10.49
N LEU A 55 10.13 -12.59 10.31
CA LEU A 55 8.67 -12.49 10.19
C LEU A 55 8.01 -11.91 11.45
N ALA A 56 8.40 -12.37 12.64
CA ALA A 56 7.85 -11.85 13.88
C ALA A 56 8.19 -10.36 14.09
N ALA A 57 9.40 -9.94 13.73
CA ALA A 57 9.78 -8.53 13.74
C ALA A 57 8.95 -7.71 12.73
N PHE A 58 8.77 -8.24 11.52
CA PHE A 58 7.90 -7.62 10.52
C PHE A 58 6.48 -7.42 11.06
N ASP A 59 5.85 -8.47 11.60
CA ASP A 59 4.51 -8.40 12.18
C ASP A 59 4.45 -7.37 13.32
N ALA A 60 5.42 -7.37 14.23
CA ALA A 60 5.50 -6.39 15.31
C ALA A 60 5.61 -4.95 14.80
N MET A 61 6.38 -4.70 13.73
CA MET A 61 6.50 -3.38 13.11
C MET A 61 5.18 -2.94 12.46
N ILE A 62 4.45 -3.86 11.81
CA ILE A 62 3.14 -3.59 11.21
C ILE A 62 2.08 -3.27 12.28
N GLU A 63 2.07 -4.01 13.38
CA GLU A 63 1.12 -3.87 14.48
C GLU A 63 1.26 -2.53 15.23
N THR A 64 2.41 -1.87 15.15
CA THR A 64 2.60 -0.55 15.77
C THR A 64 1.64 0.52 15.22
N GLY A 65 1.21 0.38 13.96
CA GLY A 65 0.45 1.40 13.25
C GLY A 65 1.26 2.66 12.90
N ASP A 66 2.55 2.73 13.25
CA ASP A 66 3.42 3.84 12.91
C ASP A 66 3.79 3.75 11.42
N ALA A 67 3.43 4.79 10.66
CA ALA A 67 3.59 4.80 9.20
C ALA A 67 5.05 4.61 8.77
N THR A 68 6.01 5.17 9.52
CA THR A 68 7.44 5.05 9.25
C THR A 68 7.90 3.62 9.50
N MET A 69 7.51 3.01 10.61
CA MET A 69 7.85 1.61 10.91
C MET A 69 7.29 0.65 9.86
N ILE A 70 6.03 0.85 9.47
CA ILE A 70 5.39 0.05 8.43
C ILE A 70 6.15 0.19 7.11
N GLU A 71 6.51 1.41 6.71
CA GLU A 71 7.24 1.63 5.47
C GLU A 71 8.63 0.97 5.49
N VAL A 72 9.36 1.08 6.60
CA VAL A 72 10.66 0.40 6.76
C VAL A 72 10.50 -1.12 6.71
N ALA A 73 9.47 -1.67 7.38
CA ALA A 73 9.20 -3.09 7.39
C ALA A 73 8.89 -3.61 5.98
N VAL A 74 8.02 -2.93 5.24
CA VAL A 74 7.65 -3.27 3.86
C VAL A 74 8.87 -3.18 2.94
N ASN A 75 9.60 -2.07 2.96
CA ASN A 75 10.76 -1.86 2.09
C ASN A 75 11.89 -2.87 2.35
N THR A 76 12.11 -3.24 3.61
CA THR A 76 13.10 -4.26 3.97
C THR A 76 12.62 -5.66 3.60
N GLY A 77 11.34 -5.95 3.89
CA GLY A 77 10.75 -7.26 3.67
C GLY A 77 10.62 -7.64 2.20
N ILE A 78 10.36 -6.68 1.30
CA ILE A 78 10.15 -6.93 -0.13
C ILE A 78 11.41 -7.43 -0.85
N SER A 79 12.60 -7.09 -0.34
CA SER A 79 13.90 -7.54 -0.85
C SER A 79 14.57 -8.59 0.06
N ALA A 80 13.84 -9.15 1.02
CA ALA A 80 14.41 -10.14 1.95
C ALA A 80 14.76 -11.46 1.26
N THR A 81 15.75 -12.17 1.77
CA THR A 81 16.13 -13.50 1.24
C THR A 81 15.02 -14.53 1.44
N ASP A 82 14.32 -14.49 2.59
CA ASP A 82 13.20 -15.39 2.91
C ASP A 82 11.98 -15.05 2.04
N SER A 83 11.50 -16.03 1.27
CA SER A 83 10.36 -15.86 0.34
C SER A 83 9.03 -15.64 1.04
N ARG A 84 8.84 -16.14 2.27
CA ARG A 84 7.62 -15.94 3.05
C ARG A 84 7.55 -14.50 3.54
N LEU A 85 8.69 -13.95 3.99
CA LEU A 85 8.78 -12.54 4.37
C LEU A 85 8.52 -11.63 3.18
N ARG A 86 9.09 -11.93 2.00
CA ARG A 86 8.80 -11.20 0.76
C ARG A 86 7.32 -11.25 0.39
N ALA A 87 6.70 -12.44 0.43
CA ALA A 87 5.28 -12.60 0.12
C ALA A 87 4.39 -11.80 1.08
N ARG A 88 4.73 -11.80 2.38
CA ARG A 88 3.99 -11.01 3.37
C ARG A 88 4.17 -9.51 3.15
N ALA A 89 5.40 -9.07 2.90
CA ALA A 89 5.70 -7.67 2.61
C ALA A 89 5.01 -7.19 1.33
N LEU A 90 4.92 -8.03 0.29
CA LEU A 90 4.20 -7.75 -0.94
C LEU A 90 2.71 -7.48 -0.68
N TRP A 91 2.04 -8.35 0.09
CA TRP A 91 0.64 -8.14 0.43
C TRP A 91 0.43 -6.84 1.22
N GLU A 92 1.29 -6.55 2.20
CA GLU A 92 1.22 -5.29 2.96
C GLU A 92 1.45 -4.08 2.03
N ALA A 93 2.41 -4.15 1.11
CA ALA A 93 2.68 -3.09 0.13
C ALA A 93 1.46 -2.80 -0.74
N LEU A 94 0.77 -3.84 -1.21
CA LEU A 94 -0.42 -3.71 -2.06
C LEU A 94 -1.65 -3.21 -1.29
N SER A 95 -1.94 -3.84 -0.14
CA SER A 95 -3.16 -3.57 0.63
C SER A 95 -3.21 -2.17 1.25
N ARG A 96 -2.05 -1.53 1.44
CA ARG A 96 -1.95 -0.17 1.99
C ARG A 96 -2.06 0.95 0.96
N ARG A 97 -2.00 0.61 -0.33
CA ARG A 97 -2.09 1.60 -1.40
C ARG A 97 -3.54 1.79 -1.86
N ASP A 98 -3.83 3.00 -2.33
CA ASP A 98 -5.12 3.34 -2.94
C ASP A 98 -5.08 3.23 -4.46
N ALA A 99 -3.88 3.12 -5.03
CA ALA A 99 -3.67 2.90 -6.44
C ALA A 99 -2.34 2.17 -6.69
N LEU A 100 -2.22 1.56 -7.86
CA LEU A 100 -0.94 1.09 -8.42
C LEU A 100 -0.80 1.62 -9.84
N THR A 101 0.44 1.66 -10.33
CA THR A 101 0.70 1.98 -11.74
C THR A 101 1.33 0.78 -12.44
N ILE A 102 0.72 0.34 -13.53
CA ILE A 102 1.31 -0.59 -14.48
C ILE A 102 2.04 0.23 -15.53
N GLU A 103 3.32 -0.08 -15.72
CA GLU A 103 4.16 0.47 -16.77
C GLU A 103 4.46 -0.62 -17.79
N ILE A 104 4.03 -0.42 -19.03
CA ILE A 104 4.34 -1.29 -20.16
C ILE A 104 5.69 -0.85 -20.73
N GLU A 105 6.61 -1.79 -20.85
CA GLU A 105 7.93 -1.55 -21.44
C GLU A 105 7.78 -1.45 -22.95
N VAL A 106 7.87 -0.22 -23.47
CA VAL A 106 7.64 0.07 -24.88
C VAL A 106 8.92 0.24 -25.69
N ASP A 107 10.07 0.46 -25.07
CA ASP A 107 11.30 0.89 -25.76
C ASP A 107 11.73 -0.09 -26.86
N GLU A 108 11.73 -1.39 -26.53
CA GLU A 108 12.11 -2.49 -27.41
C GLU A 108 10.98 -2.98 -28.34
N LEU A 109 9.81 -2.34 -28.31
CA LEU A 109 8.69 -2.72 -29.18
C LEU A 109 8.84 -2.11 -30.58
N ALA A 110 8.35 -2.83 -31.59
CA ALA A 110 8.17 -2.30 -32.94
C ALA A 110 7.12 -1.18 -32.97
N ASP A 111 7.18 -0.29 -33.97
CA ASP A 111 6.36 0.93 -34.04
C ASP A 111 4.84 0.64 -34.10
N ASP A 112 4.43 -0.41 -34.79
CA ASP A 112 3.04 -0.88 -34.83
C ASP A 112 2.56 -1.33 -33.45
N ARG A 113 3.40 -2.04 -32.70
CA ARG A 113 3.11 -2.46 -31.33
C ARG A 113 3.06 -1.28 -30.35
N LYS A 114 3.95 -0.30 -30.51
CA LYS A 114 3.92 0.96 -29.75
C LYS A 114 2.62 1.72 -29.98
N ALA A 115 2.17 1.81 -31.24
CA ALA A 115 0.89 2.42 -31.58
C ALA A 115 -0.29 1.67 -30.93
N ALA A 116 -0.29 0.34 -30.96
CA ALA A 116 -1.33 -0.47 -30.31
C ALA A 116 -1.40 -0.23 -28.79
N VAL A 117 -0.27 -0.17 -28.09
CA VAL A 117 -0.23 0.16 -26.65
C VAL A 117 -0.82 1.55 -26.39
N LYS A 118 -0.48 2.53 -27.23
CA LYS A 118 -0.99 3.91 -27.13
C LYS A 118 -2.50 4.00 -27.32
N GLU A 119 -3.07 3.22 -28.25
CA GLU A 119 -4.52 3.19 -28.50
C GLU A 119 -5.31 2.45 -27.41
N TRP A 120 -4.68 1.47 -26.75
CA TRP A 120 -5.31 0.64 -25.72
C TRP A 120 -5.53 1.39 -24.39
N TYR A 121 -4.46 1.59 -23.64
CA TYR A 121 -4.45 2.30 -22.35
C TYR A 121 -3.25 3.25 -22.20
N GLY A 122 -2.31 3.24 -23.15
CA GLY A 122 -1.01 3.88 -23.01
C GLY A 122 -0.01 3.04 -22.24
N ALA A 123 1.24 3.52 -22.22
CA ALA A 123 2.35 2.86 -21.55
C ALA A 123 2.27 2.93 -20.02
N PHE A 124 1.54 3.90 -19.46
CA PHE A 124 1.38 4.07 -18.02
C PHE A 124 -0.10 4.05 -17.65
N GLN A 125 -0.48 3.15 -16.76
CA GLN A 125 -1.87 2.92 -16.39
C GLN A 125 -2.00 2.90 -14.88
N THR A 126 -2.71 3.87 -14.31
CA THR A 126 -2.94 3.94 -12.86
C THR A 126 -4.31 3.36 -12.53
N TRP A 127 -4.33 2.37 -11.66
CA TRP A 127 -5.52 1.61 -11.27
C TRP A 127 -5.84 1.85 -9.81
N SER A 128 -7.06 2.33 -9.52
CA SER A 128 -7.51 2.47 -8.14
C SER A 128 -7.74 1.12 -7.48
N LEU A 129 -7.19 0.96 -6.29
CA LEU A 129 -7.35 -0.18 -5.41
C LEU A 129 -8.45 0.13 -4.40
N GLN A 130 -9.58 -0.54 -4.53
CA GLN A 130 -10.76 -0.28 -3.73
C GLN A 130 -10.86 -1.22 -2.53
N GLN A 131 -11.84 -2.11 -2.52
CA GLN A 131 -12.08 -3.03 -1.41
C GLN A 131 -10.97 -4.07 -1.34
N LYS A 132 -10.41 -4.26 -0.13
CA LYS A 132 -9.35 -5.22 0.17
C LYS A 132 -9.93 -6.36 1.01
N PHE A 133 -9.61 -7.59 0.63
CA PHE A 133 -10.08 -8.83 1.26
C PHE A 133 -8.85 -9.63 1.72
N PRO A 134 -8.39 -9.45 2.98
CA PRO A 134 -7.18 -10.08 3.48
C PRO A 134 -7.21 -11.61 3.44
N ASP A 135 -8.35 -12.22 3.77
CA ASP A 135 -8.49 -13.68 3.86
C ASP A 135 -8.23 -14.39 2.51
N SER A 136 -8.54 -13.71 1.40
CA SER A 136 -8.34 -14.21 0.04
C SER A 136 -7.23 -13.48 -0.72
N GLN A 137 -6.48 -12.59 -0.04
CA GLN A 137 -5.46 -11.72 -0.64
C GLN A 137 -5.91 -11.05 -1.95
N CYS A 138 -7.12 -10.52 -1.93
CA CYS A 138 -7.78 -9.94 -3.10
C CYS A 138 -8.02 -8.44 -2.91
N ILE A 139 -7.85 -7.67 -3.98
CA ILE A 139 -8.10 -6.23 -4.02
C ILE A 139 -8.94 -5.93 -5.25
N ASN A 140 -10.13 -5.38 -5.07
CA ASN A 140 -10.97 -5.02 -6.21
C ASN A 140 -10.45 -3.76 -6.90
N LEU A 141 -10.59 -3.75 -8.22
CA LEU A 141 -10.38 -2.58 -9.09
C LEU A 141 -11.69 -1.83 -9.37
N SER A 142 -12.76 -2.18 -8.64
CA SER A 142 -14.10 -1.62 -8.76
C SER A 142 -14.82 -1.71 -7.43
N SER A 143 -15.93 -0.99 -7.23
CA SER A 143 -16.61 -0.85 -5.93
C SER A 143 -17.44 -2.05 -5.48
N LYS A 144 -17.02 -3.28 -5.79
CA LYS A 144 -17.71 -4.51 -5.41
C LYS A 144 -17.48 -4.84 -3.93
N SER A 145 -18.53 -5.31 -3.27
CA SER A 145 -18.50 -5.65 -1.84
C SER A 145 -17.92 -7.04 -1.53
N ASP A 146 -17.67 -7.84 -2.56
CA ASP A 146 -17.05 -9.16 -2.55
C ASP A 146 -15.80 -9.17 -3.44
N CYS A 147 -14.89 -10.13 -3.24
CA CYS A 147 -13.75 -10.29 -4.16
C CYS A 147 -14.27 -10.68 -5.55
N TYR A 148 -14.26 -9.72 -6.48
CA TYR A 148 -14.88 -9.90 -7.78
C TYR A 148 -13.86 -10.39 -8.80
N VAL A 149 -13.97 -11.67 -9.19
CA VAL A 149 -13.03 -12.37 -10.09
C VAL A 149 -12.76 -11.63 -11.41
N GLY A 150 -13.71 -10.83 -11.90
CA GLY A 150 -13.57 -10.11 -13.16
C GLY A 150 -12.84 -8.77 -13.10
N ARG A 151 -12.68 -8.16 -11.92
CA ARG A 151 -12.06 -6.83 -11.74
C ARG A 151 -11.30 -6.75 -10.43
N ASN A 152 -10.22 -7.51 -10.35
CA ASN A 152 -9.40 -7.56 -9.15
C ASN A 152 -7.91 -7.61 -9.49
N LEU A 153 -7.15 -7.45 -8.42
CA LEU A 153 -5.79 -7.89 -8.27
C LEU A 153 -5.77 -8.94 -7.14
N THR A 154 -5.05 -10.04 -7.35
CA THR A 154 -4.83 -11.06 -6.32
C THR A 154 -3.34 -11.27 -6.11
N ALA A 155 -2.90 -11.33 -4.86
CA ALA A 155 -1.55 -11.73 -4.52
C ALA A 155 -1.56 -13.18 -4.02
N SER A 156 -0.66 -14.01 -4.53
CA SER A 156 -0.46 -15.39 -4.07
C SER A 156 1.03 -15.68 -3.98
N GLY A 157 1.56 -15.62 -2.76
CA GLY A 157 3.00 -15.75 -2.53
C GLY A 157 3.74 -14.54 -3.11
N LEU A 158 4.61 -14.77 -4.10
CA LEU A 158 5.37 -13.73 -4.79
C LEU A 158 4.73 -13.29 -6.12
N ILE A 159 3.56 -13.83 -6.46
CA ILE A 159 2.87 -13.56 -7.71
C ILE A 159 1.70 -12.61 -7.47
N VAL A 160 1.55 -11.64 -8.37
CA VAL A 160 0.41 -10.74 -8.45
C VAL A 160 -0.27 -10.94 -9.78
N ASP A 161 -1.52 -11.39 -9.75
CA ASP A 161 -2.37 -11.47 -10.93
C ASP A 161 -3.31 -10.26 -10.97
N ILE A 162 -3.54 -9.70 -12.15
CA ILE A 162 -4.53 -8.65 -12.37
C ILE A 162 -5.51 -9.10 -13.45
N VAL A 163 -6.80 -8.83 -13.23
CA VAL A 163 -7.86 -9.06 -14.22
C VAL A 163 -8.81 -7.88 -14.19
N TYR A 164 -9.08 -7.29 -15.35
CA TYR A 164 -10.14 -6.30 -15.56
C TYR A 164 -10.87 -6.62 -16.87
N ASN A 165 -12.01 -7.29 -16.77
CA ASN A 165 -12.76 -7.87 -17.88
C ASN A 165 -13.76 -6.91 -18.55
N ALA A 166 -13.63 -5.59 -18.34
CA ALA A 166 -14.42 -4.58 -19.03
C ALA A 166 -13.61 -3.91 -20.14
N ALA A 167 -14.27 -3.58 -21.25
CA ALA A 167 -13.59 -2.98 -22.39
C ALA A 167 -13.03 -1.58 -22.05
N PRO A 168 -11.78 -1.28 -22.43
CA PRO A 168 -10.82 -2.19 -23.07
C PRO A 168 -10.13 -3.10 -22.02
N GLY A 169 -10.28 -4.42 -22.10
CA GLY A 169 -9.91 -5.30 -20.96
C GLY A 169 -8.40 -5.50 -20.80
N ILE A 170 -7.96 -5.81 -19.57
CA ILE A 170 -6.58 -6.20 -19.25
C ILE A 170 -6.55 -7.47 -18.39
N SER A 171 -5.55 -8.31 -18.61
CA SER A 171 -5.12 -9.31 -17.63
C SER A 171 -3.61 -9.35 -17.56
N GLY A 172 -3.02 -9.63 -16.41
CA GLY A 172 -1.57 -9.71 -16.30
C GLY A 172 -1.12 -10.52 -15.11
N GLN A 173 0.15 -10.88 -15.13
CA GLN A 173 0.82 -11.60 -14.07
C GLN A 173 2.20 -10.98 -13.85
N PHE A 174 2.53 -10.71 -12.60
CA PHE A 174 3.76 -10.08 -12.17
C PHE A 174 4.39 -10.90 -11.04
N GLU A 175 5.69 -11.12 -11.11
CA GLU A 175 6.46 -11.80 -10.08
C GLU A 175 7.32 -10.79 -9.32
N LEU A 176 7.35 -10.92 -7.99
CA LEU A 176 8.28 -10.18 -7.16
C LEU A 176 9.66 -10.84 -7.20
N ASN A 177 10.58 -10.19 -7.89
CA ASN A 177 11.93 -10.70 -8.07
C ASN A 177 12.82 -10.49 -6.82
N GLY A 178 14.09 -10.89 -6.90
CA GLY A 178 15.05 -10.75 -5.80
C GLY A 178 15.44 -9.30 -5.48
N SER A 179 15.25 -8.34 -6.40
CA SER A 179 15.49 -6.91 -6.17
C SER A 179 14.28 -6.19 -5.57
N GLY A 180 13.15 -6.89 -5.35
CA GLY A 180 11.91 -6.29 -4.83
C GLY A 180 11.08 -5.58 -5.91
N GLU A 181 11.34 -5.86 -7.18
CA GLU A 181 10.56 -5.31 -8.30
C GLU A 181 9.50 -6.32 -8.75
N LEU A 182 8.30 -5.82 -9.05
CA LEU A 182 7.21 -6.59 -9.65
C LEU A 182 7.28 -6.46 -11.17
N SER A 183 7.77 -7.49 -11.85
CA SER A 183 7.87 -7.52 -13.31
C SER A 183 7.13 -8.72 -13.90
N GLY A 184 6.67 -8.60 -15.14
CA GLY A 184 5.92 -9.65 -15.80
C GLY A 184 5.30 -9.20 -17.10
N THR A 185 4.07 -9.63 -17.35
CA THR A 185 3.39 -9.34 -18.62
C THR A 185 1.94 -8.96 -18.41
N VAL A 186 1.43 -8.13 -19.33
CA VAL A 186 0.02 -7.81 -19.45
C VAL A 186 -0.49 -8.16 -20.83
N MET A 187 -1.77 -8.51 -20.92
CA MET A 187 -2.48 -8.87 -22.14
C MET A 187 -3.65 -7.92 -22.34
N ASP A 188 -3.74 -7.34 -23.53
CA ASP A 188 -4.97 -6.72 -24.01
C ASP A 188 -5.99 -7.83 -24.30
N LEU A 189 -7.08 -7.85 -23.54
CA LEU A 189 -8.10 -8.89 -23.67
C LEU A 189 -8.84 -8.84 -25.02
N SER A 190 -8.79 -7.71 -25.73
CA SER A 190 -9.45 -7.49 -27.00
C SER A 190 -8.61 -8.06 -28.16
N SER A 191 -7.34 -7.66 -28.27
CA SER A 191 -6.43 -8.13 -29.33
C SER A 191 -5.70 -9.43 -29.01
N LYS A 192 -5.67 -9.85 -27.73
CA LYS A 192 -4.83 -10.95 -27.21
C LYS A 192 -3.32 -10.71 -27.31
N SER A 193 -2.90 -9.47 -27.59
CA SER A 193 -1.49 -9.09 -27.61
C SER A 193 -0.95 -9.00 -26.19
N THR A 194 0.26 -9.51 -25.97
CA THR A 194 0.94 -9.49 -24.66
C THR A 194 2.14 -8.55 -24.68
N TYR A 195 2.35 -7.81 -23.59
CA TYR A 195 3.42 -6.82 -23.47
C TYR A 195 4.19 -7.01 -22.17
N PRO A 196 5.53 -6.87 -22.18
CA PRO A 196 6.31 -6.80 -20.95
C PRO A 196 5.88 -5.58 -20.14
N ALA A 197 5.79 -5.75 -18.83
CA ALA A 197 5.33 -4.70 -17.94
C ALA A 197 5.87 -4.87 -16.52
N ARG A 198 5.83 -3.79 -15.75
CA ARG A 198 6.14 -3.76 -14.32
C ARG A 198 5.07 -3.01 -13.53
N ILE A 199 4.92 -3.37 -12.25
CA ILE A 199 4.12 -2.59 -11.30
C ILE A 199 5.05 -1.66 -10.54
N THR A 200 4.65 -0.39 -10.45
CA THR A 200 5.28 0.60 -9.60
C THR A 200 4.29 1.11 -8.56
N PHE A 201 4.76 1.19 -7.32
CA PHE A 201 4.05 1.85 -6.22
C PHE A 201 4.43 3.34 -6.27
N ARG A 202 3.55 4.17 -6.82
CA ARG A 202 3.71 5.63 -6.81
C ARG A 202 2.89 6.25 -5.67
#